data_AF-A0A7C9E2E7-F1
#
_entry.id   AF-A0A7C9E2E7-F1
#
_cell.length_a   1.000
_cell.length_b   1.000
_cell.length_c   1.000
_cell.angle_alpha   90.00
_cell.angle_beta   90.00
_cell.angle_gamma   90.00
#
_symmetry.space_group_name_H-M   'P 1'
#
loop_
_entity.id
_entity.type
_entity.pdbx_description
1 polymer ?
#
loop_
_entity_poly.entity_id
_entity_poly.type
_entity_poly.pdbx_seq_one_letter_code
_entity_poly.pdbx_strand_id
1 'polypeptide(L)'
;MDQWIRIPRLPWELWEANYLTELLKCVGNVVRIDQNTLLRLKGKFARVCVNIDITKPLPGSITVSRVESCMRVRMNYEGLHEVCPLCGGESHQLQTCPKLPLSQKVEVLIEKFDATGATKVQTG
;
A
#
# COMPACT_ATOMS: atom_id res chain seq x y z
N MET A 1 -16.10 -8.77 5.61
CA MET A 1 -15.68 -7.88 6.72
C MET A 1 -15.40 -6.50 6.12
N ASP A 2 -15.82 -5.44 6.79
CA ASP A 2 -15.60 -4.07 6.31
C ASP A 2 -14.17 -3.62 6.64
N GLN A 3 -13.42 -3.23 5.60
CA GLN A 3 -12.01 -2.93 5.71
C GLN A 3 -11.68 -1.61 5.02
N TRP A 4 -11.01 -0.70 5.74
CA TRP A 4 -10.44 0.51 5.16
C TRP A 4 -9.18 0.20 4.38
N ILE A 5 -9.09 0.74 3.17
CA ILE A 5 -7.98 0.61 2.24
C ILE A 5 -7.48 2.01 1.89
N ARG A 6 -6.19 2.24 2.06
CA ARG A 6 -5.48 3.43 1.57
C ARG A 6 -4.85 3.12 0.22
N ILE A 7 -5.04 4.01 -0.74
CA ILE A 7 -4.45 3.94 -2.08
C ILE A 7 -3.48 5.11 -2.23
N PRO A 8 -2.22 4.93 -1.81
CA PRO A 8 -1.21 5.97 -1.97
C PRO A 8 -0.86 6.19 -3.44
N ARG A 9 -0.54 7.43 -3.80
CA ARG A 9 -0.10 7.82 -5.15
C ARG A 9 -1.13 7.58 -6.27
N LEU A 10 -2.41 7.43 -5.94
CA LEU A 10 -3.47 7.48 -6.95
C LEU A 10 -3.62 8.93 -7.44
N PRO A 11 -3.57 9.22 -8.75
CA PRO A 11 -3.84 10.54 -9.29
C PRO A 11 -5.20 11.06 -8.82
N TRP A 12 -5.28 12.33 -8.44
CA TRP A 12 -6.46 12.93 -7.79
C TRP A 12 -7.68 12.96 -8.72
N GLU A 13 -7.45 12.94 -10.04
CA GLU A 13 -8.45 12.83 -11.10
C GLU A 13 -9.24 11.51 -10.99
N LEU A 14 -8.66 10.49 -10.37
CA LEU A 14 -9.27 9.18 -10.18
C LEU A 14 -9.96 9.01 -8.82
N TRP A 15 -10.07 10.07 -8.02
CA TRP A 15 -10.68 10.02 -6.68
C TRP A 15 -12.21 10.19 -6.70
N GLU A 16 -12.82 10.26 -7.88
CA GLU A 16 -14.27 10.28 -8.01
C GLU A 16 -14.87 8.96 -7.53
N ALA A 17 -16.05 9.04 -6.91
CA ALA A 17 -16.73 7.89 -6.31
C ALA A 17 -16.92 6.73 -7.30
N ASN A 18 -17.31 7.04 -8.54
CA ASN A 18 -17.52 6.04 -9.58
C ASN A 18 -16.22 5.32 -9.97
N TYR A 19 -15.11 6.07 -10.09
CA TYR A 19 -13.80 5.48 -10.41
C TYR A 19 -13.28 4.60 -9.29
N LEU A 20 -13.37 5.07 -8.04
CA LEU A 20 -12.94 4.27 -6.87
C LEU A 20 -13.78 3.01 -6.69
N THR A 21 -15.08 3.10 -6.97
CA THR A 21 -16.00 1.96 -6.91
C THR A 21 -15.65 0.90 -7.95
N GLU A 22 -15.49 1.31 -9.22
CA GLU A 22 -15.12 0.37 -10.29
C GLU A 22 -13.71 -0.21 -10.09
N LEU A 23 -12.77 0.61 -9.63
CA LEU A 23 -11.40 0.21 -9.33
C LEU A 23 -11.35 -0.91 -8.28
N LEU A 24 -12.14 -0.81 -7.21
CA LEU A 24 -12.10 -1.74 -6.07
C LEU A 24 -13.13 -2.87 -6.16
N LYS A 25 -13.95 -2.90 -7.21
CA LYS A 25 -14.96 -3.94 -7.45
C LYS A 25 -14.37 -5.36 -7.50
N CYS A 26 -13.12 -5.49 -7.96
CA CYS A 26 -12.40 -6.77 -7.97
C CYS A 26 -11.86 -7.18 -6.58
N VAL A 27 -11.76 -6.24 -5.64
CA VAL A 27 -11.33 -6.47 -4.26
C VAL A 27 -12.52 -6.84 -3.38
N GLY A 28 -13.67 -6.20 -3.59
CA GLY A 28 -14.90 -6.46 -2.86
C GLY A 28 -15.98 -5.41 -3.14
N ASN A 29 -17.00 -5.37 -2.29
CA ASN A 29 -18.08 -4.39 -2.41
C ASN A 29 -17.71 -3.09 -1.69
N VAL A 30 -17.69 -1.95 -2.39
CA VAL A 30 -17.42 -0.65 -1.76
C VAL A 30 -18.60 -0.25 -0.88
N VAL A 31 -18.33 -0.04 0.41
CA VAL A 31 -19.34 0.32 1.42
C VAL A 31 -19.34 1.83 1.66
N ARG A 32 -18.17 2.46 1.67
CA ARG A 32 -18.02 3.89 1.97
C ARG A 32 -16.75 4.46 1.38
N ILE A 33 -16.77 5.73 1.01
CA ILE A 33 -15.58 6.49 0.60
C ILE A 33 -15.33 7.58 1.66
N ASP A 34 -14.07 7.75 2.07
CA ASP A 34 -13.70 8.75 3.07
C ASP A 34 -14.00 10.17 2.56
N GLN A 35 -14.56 11.01 3.43
CA GLN A 35 -14.98 12.36 3.03
C GLN A 35 -13.80 13.23 2.56
N ASN A 36 -12.59 13.04 3.12
CA ASN A 36 -11.41 13.77 2.63
C ASN A 36 -11.00 13.31 1.24
N THR A 37 -11.29 12.06 0.87
CA THR A 37 -11.05 11.55 -0.49
C THR A 37 -12.04 12.21 -1.46
N LEU A 38 -13.33 12.21 -1.14
CA LEU A 38 -14.36 12.83 -1.99
C LEU A 38 -14.16 14.34 -2.16
N LEU A 39 -13.81 15.03 -1.08
CA LEU A 39 -13.54 16.47 -1.08
C LEU A 39 -12.11 16.82 -1.52
N ARG A 40 -11.28 15.83 -1.83
CA ARG A 40 -9.86 15.98 -2.21
C ARG A 40 -9.05 16.85 -1.24
N LEU A 41 -9.33 16.73 0.05
CA LEU A 41 -8.71 17.53 1.12
C LEU A 41 -7.37 16.91 1.57
N LYS A 42 -6.31 17.72 1.60
CA LYS A 42 -4.97 17.41 2.15
C LYS A 42 -4.50 15.96 1.88
N GLY A 43 -4.60 15.52 0.62
CA GLY A 43 -4.53 14.10 0.26
C GLY A 43 -3.12 13.52 0.14
N LYS A 44 -2.75 12.61 1.05
CA LYS A 44 -1.60 11.68 0.85
C LYS A 44 -2.01 10.41 0.09
N PHE A 45 -3.29 10.05 0.14
CA PHE A 45 -3.86 8.82 -0.42
C PHE A 45 -5.39 8.95 -0.52
N ALA A 46 -5.98 8.22 -1.48
CA ALA A 46 -7.42 7.96 -1.44
C ALA A 46 -7.71 6.90 -0.38
N ARG A 47 -8.87 6.96 0.28
CA ARG A 47 -9.25 6.04 1.35
C ARG A 47 -10.68 5.54 1.14
N VAL A 48 -10.85 4.23 1.06
CA VAL A 48 -12.13 3.58 0.74
C VAL A 48 -12.37 2.41 1.70
N CYS A 49 -13.60 2.26 2.17
CA CYS A 49 -14.06 1.11 2.95
C CYS A 49 -14.70 0.09 2.01
N VAL A 50 -14.19 -1.13 2.04
CA VAL A 50 -14.64 -2.24 1.19
C VAL A 50 -15.02 -3.42 2.06
N ASN A 51 -16.18 -4.00 1.80
CA ASN A 51 -16.53 -5.30 2.35
C ASN A 51 -15.78 -6.38 1.56
N ILE A 52 -14.82 -6.99 2.22
CA ILE A 52 -13.90 -7.98 1.65
C ILE A 52 -14.16 -9.38 2.23
N ASP A 53 -13.87 -10.39 1.43
CA ASP A 53 -13.84 -11.79 1.83
C ASP A 53 -12.46 -12.14 2.41
N ILE A 54 -12.38 -12.18 3.75
CA ILE A 54 -11.12 -12.45 4.48
C ILE A 54 -10.65 -13.90 4.38
N THR A 55 -11.46 -14.81 3.83
CA THR A 55 -11.05 -16.20 3.59
C THR A 55 -10.13 -16.34 2.38
N LYS A 56 -10.02 -15.28 1.58
CA LYS A 56 -9.18 -15.22 0.37
C LYS A 56 -7.94 -14.35 0.62
N PRO A 57 -6.82 -14.64 -0.07
CA PRO A 57 -5.66 -13.77 -0.05
C PRO A 57 -6.02 -12.36 -0.48
N LEU A 58 -5.63 -11.36 0.32
CA LEU A 58 -5.90 -9.97 0.03
C LEU A 58 -4.86 -9.43 -0.96
N PRO A 59 -5.27 -8.85 -2.09
CA PRO A 59 -4.32 -8.32 -3.06
C PRO A 59 -3.60 -7.09 -2.49
N GLY A 60 -2.26 -7.08 -2.53
CA GLY A 60 -1.46 -5.89 -2.16
C GLY A 60 -1.40 -4.83 -3.28
N SER A 61 -1.72 -5.21 -4.51
CA SER A 61 -1.89 -4.29 -5.64
C SER A 61 -2.76 -4.90 -6.72
N ILE A 62 -3.40 -4.06 -7.53
CA ILE A 62 -4.13 -4.43 -8.73
C ILE A 62 -3.55 -3.72 -9.94
N THR A 63 -3.73 -4.31 -11.11
CA THR A 63 -3.36 -3.68 -12.39
C THR A 63 -4.63 -3.22 -13.08
N VAL A 64 -4.67 -1.94 -13.44
CA VAL A 64 -5.76 -1.32 -14.18
C VAL A 64 -5.29 -1.12 -15.61
N SER A 65 -5.92 -1.79 -16.57
CA SER A 65 -5.69 -1.53 -17.98
C SER A 65 -6.59 -0.40 -18.47
N ARG A 66 -5.99 0.47 -19.29
CA ARG A 66 -6.64 1.44 -20.16
C ARG A 66 -6.20 1.14 -21.58
N VAL A 67 -6.93 1.67 -22.57
CA VAL A 67 -6.75 1.39 -24.00
C VAL A 67 -5.28 1.44 -24.44
N GLU A 68 -4.50 2.39 -23.89
CA GLU A 68 -3.10 2.63 -24.28
C GLU A 68 -2.10 2.51 -23.11
N SER A 69 -2.53 2.14 -21.91
CA SER A 69 -1.62 2.06 -20.75
C SER A 69 -2.11 1.12 -19.65
N CYS A 70 -1.19 0.61 -18.85
CA CYS A 70 -1.49 -0.15 -17.65
C CYS A 70 -0.92 0.57 -16.43
N MET A 71 -1.72 0.70 -15.37
CA MET A 71 -1.31 1.31 -14.12
C MET A 71 -1.42 0.29 -13.00
N ARG A 72 -0.32 0.10 -12.25
CA ARG A 72 -0.33 -0.71 -11.03
C ARG A 72 -0.71 0.16 -9.84
N VAL A 73 -1.82 -0.18 -9.19
CA VAL A 73 -2.36 0.52 -8.02
C VAL A 73 -2.03 -0.28 -6.78
N ARG A 74 -1.27 0.31 -5.86
CA ARG A 74 -0.93 -0.31 -4.55
C ARG A 74 -2.00 0.00 -3.52
N MET A 75 -2.22 -0.94 -2.61
CA MET A 75 -3.26 -0.85 -1.59
C MET A 75 -2.68 -1.22 -0.23
N ASN A 76 -3.04 -0.43 0.78
CA ASN A 76 -2.65 -0.64 2.16
C ASN A 76 -3.92 -0.79 3.00
N TYR A 77 -4.17 -1.97 3.55
CA TYR A 77 -5.31 -2.20 4.41
C TYR A 77 -5.00 -1.69 5.83
N GLU A 78 -5.93 -0.94 6.43
CA GLU A 78 -5.74 -0.36 7.77
C GLU A 78 -6.13 -1.35 8.88
N GLY A 79 -5.39 -1.44 9.98
CA GLY A 79 -5.85 -2.25 11.12
C GLY A 79 -5.88 -3.76 10.86
N LEU A 80 -5.60 -4.22 9.63
CA LEU A 80 -4.90 -5.48 9.42
C LEU A 80 -3.50 -5.28 9.98
N HIS A 81 -3.40 -5.45 11.31
CA HIS A 81 -2.12 -5.42 11.99
C HIS A 81 -1.17 -6.34 11.26
N GLU A 82 0.06 -5.86 11.16
CA GLU A 82 1.27 -6.54 10.74
C GLU A 82 1.44 -7.80 11.60
N VAL A 83 0.60 -8.81 11.34
CA VAL A 83 0.76 -10.12 11.93
C VAL A 83 2.08 -10.61 11.41
N CYS A 84 2.97 -10.92 12.33
CA CYS A 84 4.24 -11.46 11.93
C CYS A 84 3.99 -12.70 11.06
N PRO A 85 4.46 -12.73 9.80
CA PRO A 85 4.15 -13.82 8.88
C PRO A 85 4.70 -15.17 9.38
N LEU A 86 5.61 -15.14 10.37
CA LEU A 86 6.14 -16.34 11.01
C LEU A 86 5.31 -16.81 12.21
N CYS A 87 4.81 -15.90 13.05
CA CYS A 87 4.21 -16.30 14.33
C CYS A 87 2.76 -15.90 14.54
N GLY A 88 2.17 -15.10 13.64
CA GLY A 88 0.80 -14.60 13.76
C GLY A 88 0.58 -13.59 14.89
N GLY A 89 1.64 -13.21 15.62
CA GLY A 89 1.56 -12.24 16.72
C GLY A 89 1.35 -10.82 16.21
N GLU A 90 0.59 -10.04 16.95
CA GLU A 90 0.26 -8.66 16.60
C GLU A 90 1.50 -7.75 16.77
N SER A 91 1.54 -6.70 15.95
CA SER A 91 2.42 -5.53 16.09
C SER A 91 3.94 -5.74 16.04
N HIS A 92 4.46 -6.74 15.31
CA HIS A 92 5.89 -6.80 15.04
C HIS A 92 6.22 -7.29 13.62
N GLN A 93 7.25 -6.70 13.04
CA GLN A 93 7.77 -7.11 11.74
C GLN A 93 8.47 -8.47 11.86
N LEU A 94 8.57 -9.22 10.76
CA LEU A 94 9.29 -10.50 10.73
C LEU A 94 10.69 -10.41 11.36
N GLN A 95 11.38 -9.29 11.13
CA GLN A 95 12.74 -9.00 11.60
C GLN A 95 12.85 -8.93 13.14
N THR A 96 11.76 -8.54 13.81
CA THR A 96 11.69 -8.39 15.27
C THR A 96 10.88 -9.50 15.93
N CYS A 97 10.61 -10.59 15.19
CA CYS A 97 9.85 -11.72 15.71
C CYS A 97 10.64 -12.52 16.75
N PRO A 98 10.10 -12.72 17.97
CA PRO A 98 10.76 -13.53 19.00
C PRO A 98 10.88 -15.01 18.62
N LYS A 99 10.10 -15.47 17.63
CA LYS A 99 10.19 -16.83 17.07
C LYS A 99 11.09 -16.93 15.84
N LEU A 100 11.73 -15.83 15.39
CA LEU A 100 12.64 -15.87 14.24
C LEU A 100 13.88 -16.72 14.59
N PRO A 101 14.20 -17.79 13.84
CA PRO A 101 15.38 -18.60 14.07
C PRO A 101 16.65 -17.74 13.95
N LEU A 102 17.57 -17.87 14.92
CA LEU A 102 18.80 -17.08 14.98
C LEU A 102 19.67 -17.22 13.70
N SER A 103 19.54 -18.34 13.00
CA SER A 103 20.23 -18.62 11.72
C SER A 103 19.77 -17.74 10.54
N GLN A 104 18.68 -16.96 10.68
CA GLN A 104 18.13 -16.08 9.65
C GLN A 104 18.21 -14.58 10.00
N LYS A 105 18.81 -14.20 11.13
CA LYS A 105 19.15 -12.79 11.43
C LYS A 105 20.35 -12.37 10.58
N VAL A 106 20.15 -12.20 9.27
CA VAL A 106 21.16 -11.61 8.38
C VAL A 106 21.14 -10.10 8.59
N GLU A 107 22.28 -9.55 9.00
CA GLU A 107 22.51 -8.11 9.07
C GLU A 107 22.27 -7.48 7.68
N VAL A 108 21.28 -6.59 7.60
CA VAL A 108 21.12 -5.73 6.43
C VAL A 108 22.21 -4.67 6.50
N LEU A 109 23.21 -4.74 5.60
CA LEU A 109 24.03 -3.56 5.30
C LEU A 109 23.08 -2.48 4.79
N ILE A 110 22.87 -1.44 5.59
CA ILE A 110 22.27 -0.21 5.11
C ILE A 110 23.32 0.43 4.20
N GLU A 111 23.19 0.21 2.89
CA GLU A 111 23.84 1.11 1.92
C GLU A 111 23.25 2.51 2.15
N LYS A 112 24.05 3.37 2.77
CA LYS A 112 23.75 4.78 2.92
C LYS A 112 23.65 5.35 1.51
N PHE A 113 22.44 5.66 1.06
CA PHE A 113 22.25 6.46 -0.13
C PHE A 113 22.53 7.90 0.26
N ASP A 114 23.80 8.29 0.16
CA ASP A 114 24.23 9.66 0.40
C ASP A 114 23.57 10.54 -0.66
N ALA A 115 22.66 11.39 -0.18
CA ALA A 115 22.11 12.48 -0.96
C ALA A 115 23.20 13.54 -1.17
N THR A 116 24.02 13.39 -2.21
CA THR A 116 24.70 14.52 -2.83
C THR A 116 24.88 14.27 -4.32
N GLY A 117 23.82 14.55 -5.08
CA GLY A 117 23.97 14.87 -6.49
C GLY A 117 24.72 16.19 -6.62
N ALA A 118 26.02 16.12 -6.88
CA ALA A 118 26.79 17.25 -7.38
C ALA A 118 27.90 16.72 -8.30
N THR A 119 27.58 16.57 -9.58
CA THR A 119 28.59 16.44 -10.62
C THR A 119 29.33 17.77 -10.72
N LYS A 120 30.61 17.78 -10.33
CA LYS A 120 31.52 18.87 -10.68
C LYS A 120 32.62 18.29 -11.56
N VAL A 121 32.50 18.54 -12.87
CA VAL A 121 33.62 18.42 -13.81
C VAL A 121 34.61 19.52 -13.45
N GLN A 122 35.87 19.14 -13.21
CA GLN A 122 36.99 20.07 -13.35
C GLN A 122 38.25 19.29 -13.73
N THR A 123 38.66 19.54 -14.98
CA THR A 123 39.94 19.25 -15.61
C THR A 123 41.08 20.00 -14.93
N GLY A 124 42.21 19.33 -14.77
CA GLY A 124 43.52 19.89 -14.46
C GLY A 124 44.58 18.84 -14.75
#